data_AF-A0A2T2VLG5-F1
#
_entry.id   AF-A0A2T2VLG5-F1
#
_cell.length_a   1.000
_cell.length_b   1.000
_cell.length_c   1.000
_cell.angle_alpha   90.00
_cell.angle_beta   90.00
_cell.angle_gamma   90.00
#
_symmetry.space_group_name_H-M   'P 1'
#
loop_
_entity.id
_entity.type
_entity.pdbx_description
1 polymer ?
#
loop_
_entity_poly.entity_id
_entity_poly.type
_entity_poly.pdbx_seq_one_letter_code
_entity_poly.pdbx_strand_id
1 'polypeptide(L)'
;MADQKAKHNPYFVIDFDSTFIQFEALDELAAIALDKDPEQKQKRLGKIKEYTKLGMEGKMSFPETLLKRIELLNAGKQDIDRVVEKLKKNISTSIERNKEFFEKYADRIFIISGGFKEYIAPVVAKYDIPSDQIFANTFEFNKHGQIIGFDQNNYLAQEGGKVKQLKNMGLDGDVLVIGDGYTDFQLKEAGLAKGFYAFTENIERANLLDKADHVAPSFDEFIYKHQLPMAISYPKNRIKVLLLGDPHPKAEEKFIDEGYHVQSLSQWLTEEELYEKVKDVSILCVGNNTQVTQKVVNNARRLLAIGVFGIEATNVDTDACLENDVVVLNAPYRNTRSVVELAIGNMIALLRQTHERNREMQEG
;
A
#
# COMPACT_ATOMS: atom_id res chain seq x y z
N MET A 1 -6.41 -3.72 -35.99
CA MET A 1 -6.91 -2.76 -34.98
C MET A 1 -5.89 -2.47 -33.85
N ALA A 2 -4.80 -3.23 -33.69
CA ALA A 2 -3.76 -2.95 -32.68
C ALA A 2 -2.88 -1.72 -32.99
N ASP A 3 -2.81 -1.30 -34.26
CA ASP A 3 -1.84 -0.31 -34.74
C ASP A 3 -2.35 1.15 -34.79
N GLN A 4 -3.61 1.41 -34.41
CA GLN A 4 -4.18 2.77 -34.36
C GLN A 4 -4.19 3.38 -32.95
N LYS A 5 -3.87 2.62 -31.90
CA LYS A 5 -3.79 3.12 -30.51
C LYS A 5 -2.41 3.66 -30.10
N ALA A 6 -1.38 3.49 -30.94
CA ALA A 6 -0.01 3.92 -30.65
C ALA A 6 0.25 5.44 -30.79
N LYS A 7 -0.79 6.27 -30.95
CA LYS A 7 -0.65 7.69 -31.35
C LYS A 7 -0.93 8.76 -30.29
N HIS A 8 -1.00 8.39 -29.02
CA HIS A 8 -0.83 9.37 -27.93
C HIS A 8 -0.39 8.67 -26.64
N ASN A 9 0.91 8.36 -26.55
CA ASN A 9 1.46 7.77 -25.34
C ASN A 9 1.68 8.90 -24.32
N PRO A 10 0.97 8.91 -23.18
CA PRO A 10 1.07 10.01 -22.23
C PRO A 10 2.44 10.06 -21.56
N TYR A 11 2.79 11.22 -21.03
CA TYR A 11 3.86 11.36 -20.04
C TYR A 11 3.33 11.02 -18.65
N PHE A 12 4.15 10.36 -17.84
CA PHE A 12 3.83 9.97 -16.47
C PHE A 12 4.63 10.85 -15.52
N VAL A 13 3.95 11.67 -14.73
CA VAL A 13 4.56 12.42 -13.64
C VAL A 13 4.27 11.66 -12.36
N ILE A 14 5.31 11.22 -11.68
CA ILE A 14 5.21 10.39 -10.48
C ILE A 14 5.85 11.16 -9.32
N ASP A 15 5.12 11.33 -8.23
CA ASP A 15 5.70 11.85 -6.99
C ASP A 15 6.64 10.82 -6.35
N PHE A 16 7.59 11.30 -5.55
CA PHE A 16 8.55 10.42 -4.91
C PHE A 16 8.12 10.01 -3.50
N ASP A 17 8.02 10.96 -2.59
CA ASP A 17 7.67 10.72 -1.19
C ASP A 17 6.23 10.21 -1.10
N SER A 18 5.99 9.22 -0.23
CA SER A 18 4.67 8.61 -0.03
C SER A 18 3.97 8.06 -1.29
N THR A 19 4.66 8.02 -2.43
CA THR A 19 4.17 7.52 -3.72
C THR A 19 5.14 6.51 -4.33
N PHE A 20 6.35 6.94 -4.74
CA PHE A 20 7.38 6.01 -5.21
C PHE A 20 7.96 5.18 -4.07
N ILE A 21 8.20 5.84 -2.93
CA ILE A 21 8.66 5.22 -1.69
C ILE A 21 7.56 5.25 -0.64
N GLN A 22 7.65 4.36 0.35
CA GLN A 22 6.64 4.20 1.40
C GLN A 22 6.64 5.32 2.46
N PHE A 23 7.64 6.19 2.46
CA PHE A 23 7.88 7.17 3.53
C PHE A 23 8.22 8.56 2.99
N GLU A 24 8.30 9.52 3.89
CA GLU A 24 8.86 10.85 3.64
C GLU A 24 10.40 10.79 3.77
N ALA A 25 11.13 10.93 2.67
CA ALA A 25 12.58 10.75 2.65
C ALA A 25 13.34 11.73 3.55
N LEU A 26 12.88 12.98 3.66
CA LEU A 26 13.51 13.99 4.51
C LEU A 26 13.38 13.64 6.00
N ASP A 27 12.22 13.12 6.41
CA ASP A 27 11.98 12.67 7.78
C ASP A 27 12.88 11.47 8.13
N GLU A 28 13.09 10.57 7.17
CA GLU A 28 14.00 9.43 7.31
C GLU A 28 15.47 9.84 7.37
N LEU A 29 15.88 10.82 6.57
CA LEU A 29 17.22 11.40 6.64
C LEU A 29 17.46 12.06 8.00
N ALA A 30 16.46 12.79 8.51
CA ALA A 30 16.52 13.37 9.84
C ALA A 30 16.65 12.29 10.93
N ALA A 31 15.90 11.19 10.81
CA ALA A 31 15.95 10.11 11.79
C ALA A 31 17.35 9.48 11.88
N ILE A 32 18.00 9.30 10.74
CA ILE A 32 19.36 8.75 10.62
C ILE A 32 20.43 9.73 11.12
N ALA A 33 20.30 11.02 10.77
CA ALA A 33 21.26 12.04 11.16
C ALA A 33 21.23 12.31 12.67
N LEU A 34 20.03 12.32 13.25
CA LEU A 34 19.82 12.58 14.67
C LEU A 34 20.07 11.38 15.58
N ASP A 35 20.40 10.20 15.06
CA ASP A 35 20.93 9.08 15.86
C ASP A 35 22.19 9.49 16.65
N LYS A 36 22.92 10.50 16.16
CA LYS A 36 24.12 11.05 16.79
C LYS A 36 23.81 11.95 18.00
N ASP A 37 22.55 12.36 18.19
CA ASP A 37 22.09 13.22 19.29
C ASP A 37 20.76 12.68 19.89
N PRO A 38 20.83 11.62 20.72
CA PRO A 38 19.65 10.94 21.26
C PRO A 38 18.75 11.85 22.12
N GLU A 39 19.32 12.83 22.82
CA GLU A 39 18.59 13.73 23.71
C GLU A 39 17.66 14.66 22.92
N GLN A 40 18.11 15.18 21.78
CA GLN A 40 17.29 16.07 20.96
C GLN A 40 16.50 15.36 19.86
N LYS A 41 16.83 14.10 19.56
CA LYS A 41 16.24 13.33 18.46
C LYS A 41 14.71 13.38 18.47
N GLN A 42 14.07 13.00 19.57
CA GLN A 42 12.59 12.98 19.64
C GLN A 42 11.99 14.37 19.41
N LYS A 43 12.58 15.41 20.02
CA LYS A 43 12.09 16.79 19.92
C LYS A 43 12.22 17.33 18.49
N ARG A 44 13.36 17.11 17.83
CA ARG A 44 13.61 17.60 16.47
C ARG A 44 12.79 16.81 15.45
N LEU A 45 12.73 15.48 15.56
CA LEU A 45 11.89 14.65 14.67
C LEU A 45 10.41 14.98 14.80
N GLY A 46 9.92 15.22 16.02
CA GLY A 46 8.55 15.66 16.25
C GLY A 46 8.23 16.95 15.50
N LYS A 47 9.11 17.94 15.57
CA LYS A 47 8.97 19.21 14.83
C LYS A 47 9.05 19.04 13.31
N ILE A 48 9.96 18.20 12.83
CA ILE A 48 10.10 17.95 11.38
C ILE A 48 8.80 17.34 10.84
N LYS A 49 8.28 16.30 11.51
CA LYS A 49 6.99 15.68 11.16
C LYS A 49 5.83 16.66 11.23
N GLU A 50 5.81 17.53 12.25
CA GLU A 50 4.82 18.59 12.38
C GLU A 50 4.86 19.56 11.19
N TYR A 51 6.04 20.03 10.78
CA TYR A 51 6.19 20.91 9.62
C TYR A 51 5.83 20.20 8.30
N THR A 52 6.20 18.93 8.14
CA THR A 52 5.78 18.12 6.98
C THR A 52 4.24 18.06 6.90
N LYS A 53 3.57 17.77 8.02
CA LYS A 53 2.10 17.76 8.09
C LYS A 53 1.48 19.13 7.78
N LEU A 54 2.01 20.21 8.36
CA LEU A 54 1.49 21.58 8.14
C LEU A 54 1.63 22.02 6.68
N GLY A 55 2.74 21.67 6.01
CA GLY A 55 2.96 21.95 4.60
C GLY A 55 2.00 21.18 3.70
N MET A 56 1.82 19.89 3.98
CA MET A 56 0.90 19.03 3.23
C MET A 56 -0.59 19.41 3.39
N GLU A 57 -0.99 19.89 4.57
CA GLU A 57 -2.34 20.39 4.83
C GLU A 57 -2.58 21.82 4.30
N GLY A 58 -1.55 22.48 3.75
CA GLY A 58 -1.64 23.86 3.27
C GLY A 58 -1.80 24.91 4.38
N LYS A 59 -1.50 24.55 5.64
CA LYS A 59 -1.58 25.46 6.80
C LYS A 59 -0.35 26.36 6.95
N MET A 60 0.76 25.99 6.30
CA MET A 60 1.98 26.77 6.22
C MET A 60 2.53 26.62 4.80
N SER A 61 3.21 27.66 4.30
CA SER A 61 3.76 27.63 2.96
C SER A 61 4.85 26.56 2.83
N PHE A 62 4.94 25.94 1.64
CA PHE A 62 5.96 24.90 1.40
C PHE A 62 7.39 25.41 1.61
N PRO A 63 7.79 26.61 1.11
CA PRO A 63 9.14 27.13 1.32
C PRO A 63 9.49 27.33 2.80
N GLU A 64 8.54 27.85 3.60
CA GLU A 64 8.75 28.06 5.03
C GLU A 64 8.92 26.73 5.78
N THR A 65 8.09 25.73 5.48
CA THR A 65 8.21 24.41 6.11
C THR A 65 9.48 23.70 5.68
N LEU A 66 9.91 23.83 4.43
CA LEU A 66 11.17 23.25 3.94
C LEU A 66 12.36 23.87 4.67
N LEU A 67 12.44 25.19 4.76
CA LEU A 67 13.53 25.89 5.43
C LEU A 67 13.65 25.47 6.91
N LYS A 68 12.53 25.47 7.65
CA LYS A 68 12.51 25.02 9.06
C LYS A 68 12.90 23.56 9.24
N ARG A 69 12.55 22.68 8.29
CA ARG A 69 12.95 21.26 8.34
C ARG A 69 14.45 21.10 8.12
N ILE A 70 15.04 21.85 7.20
CA ILE A 70 16.48 21.84 6.92
C ILE A 70 17.30 22.34 8.12
N GLU A 71 16.84 23.41 8.79
CA GLU A 71 17.49 23.90 10.02
C GLU A 71 17.56 22.86 11.14
N LEU A 72 16.59 21.94 11.20
CA LEU A 72 16.51 20.89 12.22
C LEU A 72 17.23 19.60 11.84
N LEU A 73 17.61 19.43 10.56
CA LEU A 73 18.08 18.17 9.97
C LEU A 73 19.44 17.71 10.51
N ASN A 74 20.41 18.62 10.61
CA ASN A 74 21.80 18.34 11.02
C ASN A 74 22.41 17.09 10.34
N ALA A 75 22.27 16.98 9.02
CA ALA A 75 22.75 15.84 8.23
C ALA A 75 23.92 16.21 7.31
N GLY A 76 24.73 15.22 6.94
CA GLY A 76 25.78 15.37 5.92
C GLY A 76 25.73 14.28 4.85
N LYS A 77 26.66 14.32 3.90
CA LYS A 77 26.72 13.37 2.77
C LYS A 77 26.68 11.90 3.20
N GLN A 78 27.38 11.53 4.26
CA GLN A 78 27.38 10.16 4.80
C GLN A 78 25.99 9.70 5.27
N ASP A 79 25.16 10.63 5.78
CA ASP A 79 23.81 10.31 6.20
C ASP A 79 22.87 10.15 4.99
N ILE A 80 23.15 10.84 3.87
CA ILE A 80 22.46 10.66 2.59
C ILE A 80 22.70 9.23 2.06
N ASP A 81 23.94 8.75 2.07
CA ASP A 81 24.23 7.38 1.61
C ASP A 81 23.45 6.34 2.43
N ARG A 82 23.36 6.56 3.75
CA ARG A 82 22.59 5.70 4.66
C ARG A 82 21.09 5.76 4.39
N VAL A 83 20.52 6.95 4.14
CA VAL A 83 19.09 7.07 3.84
C VAL A 83 18.76 6.44 2.50
N VAL A 84 19.60 6.61 1.47
CA VAL A 84 19.43 5.98 0.15
C VAL A 84 19.29 4.47 0.28
N GLU A 85 20.16 3.82 1.06
CA GLU A 85 20.09 2.37 1.27
C GLU A 85 18.84 1.93 2.04
N LYS A 86 18.31 2.79 2.91
CA LYS A 86 17.01 2.56 3.54
C LYS A 86 15.87 2.71 2.54
N LEU A 87 15.86 3.78 1.75
CA LEU A 87 14.79 4.07 0.78
C LEU A 87 14.69 3.00 -0.31
N LYS A 88 15.83 2.50 -0.83
CA LYS A 88 15.86 1.40 -1.81
C LYS A 88 15.16 0.11 -1.34
N LYS A 89 15.04 -0.10 -0.03
CA LYS A 89 14.37 -1.26 0.59
C LYS A 89 12.89 -1.01 0.89
N ASN A 90 12.44 0.23 0.76
CA ASN A 90 11.08 0.66 1.09
C ASN A 90 10.45 1.41 -0.10
N ILE A 91 10.64 0.84 -1.29
CA ILE A 91 9.85 1.22 -2.47
C ILE A 91 8.42 0.74 -2.26
N SER A 92 7.44 1.47 -2.77
CA SER A 92 6.05 0.99 -2.76
C SER A 92 5.94 -0.36 -3.45
N THR A 93 5.19 -1.27 -2.81
CA THR A 93 5.13 -2.68 -3.14
C THR A 93 4.67 -2.89 -4.57
N SER A 94 3.65 -2.16 -5.01
CA SER A 94 3.17 -2.25 -6.40
C SER A 94 4.13 -1.64 -7.42
N ILE A 95 4.92 -0.63 -7.05
CA ILE A 95 5.95 -0.04 -7.92
C ILE A 95 7.11 -1.02 -8.11
N GLU A 96 7.62 -1.61 -7.03
CA GLU A 96 8.71 -2.61 -7.08
C GLU A 96 8.32 -3.83 -7.92
N ARG A 97 7.03 -4.19 -7.94
CA ARG A 97 6.50 -5.31 -8.73
C ARG A 97 6.49 -5.01 -10.23
N ASN A 98 6.22 -3.77 -10.63
CA ASN A 98 5.96 -3.38 -12.02
C ASN A 98 7.18 -2.74 -12.70
N LYS A 99 8.37 -3.36 -12.58
CA LYS A 99 9.62 -2.86 -13.19
C LYS A 99 9.56 -2.72 -14.71
N GLU A 100 8.88 -3.66 -15.38
CA GLU A 100 8.74 -3.67 -16.85
C GLU A 100 8.08 -2.37 -17.37
N PHE A 101 7.15 -1.78 -16.59
CA PHE A 101 6.58 -0.48 -16.93
C PHE A 101 7.67 0.60 -16.98
N PHE A 102 8.53 0.67 -15.97
CA PHE A 102 9.60 1.67 -15.93
C PHE A 102 10.61 1.47 -17.04
N GLU A 103 11.01 0.23 -17.32
CA GLU A 103 11.93 -0.10 -18.41
C GLU A 103 11.36 0.31 -19.78
N LYS A 104 10.08 0.03 -20.03
CA LYS A 104 9.45 0.28 -21.33
C LYS A 104 9.09 1.75 -21.58
N TYR A 105 8.79 2.49 -20.52
CA TYR A 105 8.35 3.89 -20.60
C TYR A 105 9.36 4.85 -19.99
N ALA A 106 10.63 4.44 -19.86
CA ALA A 106 11.69 5.23 -19.25
C ALA A 106 11.83 6.63 -19.88
N ASP A 107 11.56 6.79 -21.18
CA ASP A 107 11.60 8.09 -21.88
C ASP A 107 10.40 9.00 -21.59
N ARG A 108 9.38 8.49 -20.91
CA ARG A 108 8.10 9.15 -20.64
C ARG A 108 7.82 9.37 -19.15
N ILE A 109 8.71 8.93 -18.27
CA ILE A 109 8.50 8.97 -16.82
C ILE A 109 9.32 10.10 -16.21
N PHE A 110 8.63 11.03 -15.57
CA PHE A 110 9.24 12.13 -14.85
C PHE A 110 8.97 12.01 -13.36
N ILE A 111 10.03 12.11 -12.56
CA ILE A 111 9.90 12.26 -11.11
C ILE A 111 9.89 13.74 -10.80
N ILE A 112 8.80 14.23 -10.21
CA ILE A 112 8.69 15.63 -9.75
C ILE A 112 8.34 15.63 -8.26
N SER A 113 9.30 15.98 -7.42
CA SER A 113 9.16 15.88 -5.96
C SER A 113 9.63 17.13 -5.23
N GLY A 114 9.01 17.44 -4.10
CA GLY A 114 9.50 18.46 -3.17
C GLY A 114 10.73 18.01 -2.35
N GLY A 115 11.12 16.74 -2.47
CA GLY A 115 12.32 16.16 -1.88
C GLY A 115 13.62 16.59 -2.58
N PHE A 116 14.69 15.81 -2.40
CA PHE A 116 16.04 16.16 -2.83
C PHE A 116 16.66 15.16 -3.80
N LYS A 117 17.26 15.68 -4.87
CA LYS A 117 17.83 14.90 -5.97
C LYS A 117 18.92 13.94 -5.50
N GLU A 118 19.68 14.32 -4.47
CA GLU A 118 20.79 13.54 -3.92
C GLU A 118 20.38 12.18 -3.37
N TYR A 119 19.14 12.02 -2.88
CA TYR A 119 18.63 10.71 -2.51
C TYR A 119 17.64 10.13 -3.53
N ILE A 120 16.94 10.97 -4.30
CA ILE A 120 15.96 10.49 -5.30
C ILE A 120 16.69 9.76 -6.44
N ALA A 121 17.69 10.41 -7.03
CA ALA A 121 18.36 9.86 -8.21
C ALA A 121 19.00 8.48 -7.96
N PRO A 122 19.73 8.25 -6.85
CA PRO A 122 20.25 6.92 -6.55
C PRO A 122 19.20 5.85 -6.27
N VAL A 123 18.00 6.24 -5.78
CA VAL A 123 16.91 5.30 -5.49
C VAL A 123 16.21 4.87 -6.78
N VAL A 124 15.91 5.81 -7.67
CA VAL A 124 15.20 5.52 -8.92
C VAL A 124 16.11 5.03 -10.05
N ALA A 125 17.43 5.13 -9.91
CA ALA A 125 18.39 4.66 -10.90
C ALA A 125 18.20 3.18 -11.30
N LYS A 126 17.71 2.33 -10.39
CA LYS A 126 17.43 0.91 -10.68
C LYS A 126 16.21 0.67 -11.59
N TYR A 127 15.49 1.75 -11.95
CA TYR A 127 14.30 1.74 -12.80
C TYR A 127 14.56 2.42 -14.16
N ASP A 128 15.84 2.63 -14.52
CA ASP A 128 16.27 3.25 -15.77
C ASP A 128 15.71 4.65 -16.05
N ILE A 129 15.20 5.34 -15.01
CA ILE A 129 14.73 6.73 -15.12
C ILE A 129 15.95 7.65 -15.26
N PRO A 130 16.09 8.37 -16.40
CA PRO A 130 17.22 9.26 -16.64
C PRO A 130 17.31 10.41 -15.63
N SER A 131 18.53 10.82 -15.29
CA SER A 131 18.74 11.86 -14.26
C SER A 131 18.23 13.26 -14.64
N ASP A 132 18.07 13.54 -15.93
CA ASP A 132 17.46 14.75 -16.48
C ASP A 132 15.92 14.72 -16.44
N GLN A 133 15.32 13.57 -16.15
CA GLN A 133 13.89 13.40 -15.92
C GLN A 133 13.51 13.42 -14.42
N ILE A 134 14.51 13.64 -13.56
CA ILE A 134 14.34 13.76 -12.11
C ILE A 134 14.46 15.23 -11.72
N PHE A 135 13.32 15.81 -11.37
CA PHE A 135 13.18 17.16 -10.88
C PHE A 135 12.89 17.14 -9.38
N ALA A 136 13.83 17.67 -8.61
CA ALA A 136 13.76 17.77 -7.16
C ALA A 136 14.60 18.96 -6.68
N ASN A 137 14.51 19.30 -5.39
CA ASN A 137 15.43 20.24 -4.76
C ASN A 137 16.86 19.68 -4.72
N THR A 138 17.84 20.51 -4.41
CA THR A 138 19.26 20.13 -4.31
C THR A 138 19.83 20.78 -3.06
N PHE A 139 20.60 20.02 -2.29
CA PHE A 139 21.22 20.49 -1.05
C PHE A 139 22.41 21.39 -1.34
N GLU A 140 22.61 22.39 -0.48
CA GLU A 140 23.85 23.15 -0.40
C GLU A 140 24.74 22.56 0.69
N PHE A 141 26.00 22.30 0.36
CA PHE A 141 26.96 21.69 1.27
C PHE A 141 28.07 22.66 1.64
N ASN A 142 28.51 22.63 2.90
CA ASN A 142 29.76 23.27 3.31
C ASN A 142 30.99 22.46 2.88
N LYS A 143 32.19 23.00 3.13
CA LYS A 143 33.48 22.34 2.82
C LYS A 143 33.68 20.98 3.52
N HIS A 144 32.95 20.73 4.61
CA HIS A 144 32.99 19.48 5.36
C HIS A 144 31.89 18.48 4.93
N GLY A 145 31.09 18.81 3.90
CA GLY A 145 30.04 17.93 3.41
C GLY A 145 28.78 17.89 4.29
N GLN A 146 28.58 18.87 5.18
CA GLN A 146 27.32 19.04 5.91
C GLN A 146 26.34 19.87 5.09
N ILE A 147 25.07 19.53 5.21
CA ILE A 147 23.97 20.29 4.60
C ILE A 147 23.81 21.60 5.37
N ILE A 148 23.91 22.72 4.67
CA ILE A 148 23.75 24.07 5.22
C ILE A 148 22.55 24.81 4.64
N GLY A 149 21.94 24.26 3.61
CA GLY A 149 20.86 24.91 2.88
C GLY A 149 20.42 24.08 1.69
N PHE A 150 19.75 24.73 0.74
CA PHE A 150 19.28 24.17 -0.51
C PHE A 150 19.13 25.29 -1.55
N ASP A 151 19.14 24.93 -2.82
CA ASP A 151 18.95 25.90 -3.90
C ASP A 151 17.54 26.51 -3.87
N GLN A 152 17.44 27.75 -3.37
CA GLN A 152 16.18 28.48 -3.26
C GLN A 152 15.66 29.00 -4.61
N ASN A 153 16.49 29.02 -5.65
CA ASN A 153 16.07 29.44 -6.99
C ASN A 153 15.34 28.32 -7.74
N ASN A 154 15.49 27.08 -7.29
CA ASN A 154 14.79 25.93 -7.85
C ASN A 154 13.27 26.13 -7.74
N TYR A 155 12.53 25.83 -8.81
CA TYR A 155 11.07 25.94 -8.78
C TYR A 155 10.45 25.10 -7.66
N LEU A 156 11.00 23.91 -7.40
CA LEU A 156 10.50 22.97 -6.40
C LEU A 156 10.77 23.42 -4.95
N ALA A 157 11.52 24.50 -4.76
CA ALA A 157 11.70 25.18 -3.48
C ALA A 157 10.66 26.27 -3.23
N GLN A 158 9.85 26.63 -4.25
CA GLN A 158 8.92 27.76 -4.23
C GLN A 158 7.45 27.32 -4.09
N GLU A 159 6.57 28.27 -3.75
CA GLU A 159 5.12 28.07 -3.83
C GLU A 159 4.71 27.61 -5.24
N GLY A 160 3.88 26.57 -5.31
CA GLY A 160 3.42 25.98 -6.57
C GLY A 160 4.56 25.38 -7.40
N GLY A 161 5.65 24.95 -6.76
CA GLY A 161 6.87 24.51 -7.44
C GLY A 161 6.64 23.41 -8.48
N LYS A 162 5.85 22.37 -8.15
CA LYS A 162 5.52 21.29 -9.10
C LYS A 162 4.85 21.84 -10.36
N VAL A 163 3.91 22.79 -10.21
CA VAL A 163 3.20 23.44 -11.32
C VAL A 163 4.18 24.26 -12.19
N LYS A 164 5.04 25.06 -11.57
CA LYS A 164 6.06 25.84 -12.29
C LYS A 164 7.02 24.93 -13.06
N GLN A 165 7.47 23.85 -12.42
CA GLN A 165 8.37 22.87 -13.01
C GLN A 165 7.74 22.20 -14.22
N LEU A 166 6.53 21.64 -14.08
CA LEU A 166 5.85 20.95 -15.18
C LEU A 166 5.54 21.90 -16.34
N LYS A 167 5.15 23.13 -16.04
CA LYS A 167 4.93 24.17 -17.07
C LYS A 167 6.21 24.49 -17.84
N ASN A 168 7.35 24.58 -17.15
CA ASN A 168 8.65 24.87 -17.77
C ASN A 168 9.17 23.71 -18.63
N MET A 169 8.81 22.47 -18.31
CA MET A 169 9.18 21.30 -19.12
C MET A 169 8.57 21.33 -20.53
N GLY A 170 7.46 22.06 -20.73
CA GLY A 170 6.88 22.27 -22.05
C GLY A 170 6.51 20.98 -22.78
N LEU A 171 6.04 19.96 -22.05
CA LEU A 171 5.72 18.66 -22.61
C LEU A 171 4.60 18.77 -23.66
N ASP A 172 4.85 18.28 -24.86
CA ASP A 172 3.88 18.22 -25.95
C ASP A 172 3.18 16.85 -25.95
N GLY A 173 2.15 16.73 -25.13
CA GLY A 173 1.33 15.52 -25.00
C GLY A 173 0.55 15.44 -23.69
N ASP A 174 -0.35 14.46 -23.60
CA ASP A 174 -1.13 14.21 -22.39
C ASP A 174 -0.22 13.87 -21.20
N VAL A 175 -0.42 14.53 -20.06
CA VAL A 175 0.28 14.22 -18.81
C VAL A 175 -0.67 13.54 -17.83
N LEU A 176 -0.26 12.40 -17.30
CA LEU A 176 -0.93 11.70 -16.21
C LEU A 176 -0.08 11.83 -14.95
N VAL A 177 -0.70 12.31 -13.87
CA VAL A 177 -0.03 12.56 -12.59
C VAL A 177 -0.43 11.49 -11.59
N ILE A 178 0.56 10.85 -10.96
CA ILE A 178 0.38 9.88 -9.88
C ILE A 178 1.06 10.46 -8.64
N GLY A 179 0.29 10.66 -7.57
CA GLY A 179 0.80 11.21 -6.32
C GLY A 179 -0.21 11.10 -5.19
N ASP A 180 0.26 11.16 -3.96
CA ASP A 180 -0.58 11.10 -2.76
C ASP A 180 -0.95 12.49 -2.22
N GLY A 181 -0.34 13.55 -2.73
CA GLY A 181 -0.41 14.90 -2.15
C GLY A 181 -1.35 15.87 -2.86
N TYR A 182 -1.72 16.94 -2.14
CA TYR A 182 -2.45 18.07 -2.73
C TYR A 182 -1.60 18.80 -3.80
N THR A 183 -0.28 18.84 -3.62
CA THR A 183 0.64 19.49 -4.57
C THR A 183 0.68 18.79 -5.92
N ASP A 184 0.37 17.49 -5.97
CA ASP A 184 0.23 16.72 -7.21
C ASP A 184 -1.10 17.02 -7.90
N PHE A 185 -2.19 17.06 -7.13
CA PHE A 185 -3.48 17.49 -7.63
C PHE A 185 -3.44 18.91 -8.22
N GLN A 186 -2.64 19.82 -7.66
CA GLN A 186 -2.46 21.17 -8.19
C GLN A 186 -1.97 21.19 -9.65
N LEU A 187 -1.25 20.17 -10.11
CA LEU A 187 -0.86 20.04 -11.53
C LEU A 187 -2.08 19.91 -12.44
N LYS A 188 -3.08 19.14 -11.99
CA LYS A 188 -4.35 18.96 -12.68
C LYS A 188 -5.22 20.21 -12.58
N GLU A 189 -5.32 20.79 -11.39
CA GLU A 189 -6.07 22.04 -11.15
C GLU A 189 -5.54 23.20 -12.03
N ALA A 190 -4.22 23.28 -12.24
CA ALA A 190 -3.58 24.25 -13.11
C ALA A 190 -3.76 23.96 -14.61
N GLY A 191 -4.45 22.88 -14.99
CA GLY A 191 -4.68 22.50 -16.38
C GLY A 191 -3.47 21.90 -17.10
N LEU A 192 -2.42 21.52 -16.37
CA LEU A 192 -1.19 20.93 -16.94
C LEU A 192 -1.28 19.41 -17.10
N ALA A 193 -2.22 18.77 -16.39
CA ALA A 193 -2.42 17.33 -16.45
C ALA A 193 -3.80 16.96 -17.02
N LYS A 194 -3.82 15.89 -17.82
CA LYS A 194 -5.06 15.29 -18.32
C LYS A 194 -5.78 14.51 -17.24
N GLY A 195 -5.06 13.87 -16.34
CA GLY A 195 -5.65 13.12 -15.23
C GLY A 195 -4.75 13.11 -14.01
N PHE A 196 -5.37 13.15 -12.83
CA PHE A 196 -4.72 12.96 -11.54
C PHE A 196 -5.22 11.69 -10.87
N TYR A 197 -4.26 10.87 -10.44
CA TYR A 197 -4.46 9.58 -9.80
C TYR A 197 -3.95 9.68 -8.37
N ALA A 198 -4.88 9.77 -7.41
CA ALA A 198 -4.54 9.80 -6.00
C ALA A 198 -3.99 8.44 -5.60
N PHE A 199 -2.69 8.36 -5.35
CA PHE A 199 -2.02 7.15 -4.93
C PHE A 199 -2.21 6.96 -3.43
N THR A 200 -2.82 5.85 -3.02
CA THR A 200 -3.21 5.63 -1.62
C THR A 200 -2.64 4.36 -1.01
N GLU A 201 -1.64 3.74 -1.64
CA GLU A 201 -1.01 2.52 -1.12
C GLU A 201 -0.30 2.77 0.22
N ASN A 202 0.40 3.89 0.35
CA ASN A 202 1.19 4.21 1.55
C ASN A 202 0.42 5.11 2.52
N ILE A 203 -0.34 6.06 1.99
CA ILE A 203 -1.10 7.03 2.78
C ILE A 203 -2.39 7.43 2.07
N GLU A 204 -3.51 7.36 2.79
CA GLU A 204 -4.80 7.83 2.28
C GLU A 204 -5.12 9.22 2.83
N ARG A 205 -5.48 10.15 1.94
CA ARG A 205 -5.86 11.52 2.30
C ARG A 205 -7.30 11.78 1.91
N ALA A 206 -8.20 11.78 2.89
CA ALA A 206 -9.63 11.96 2.67
C ALA A 206 -9.97 13.24 1.88
N ASN A 207 -9.23 14.34 2.09
CA ASN A 207 -9.42 15.61 1.39
C ASN A 207 -8.99 15.59 -0.10
N LEU A 208 -8.37 14.50 -0.56
CA LEU A 208 -7.88 14.31 -1.92
C LEU A 208 -8.75 13.36 -2.73
N LEU A 209 -9.44 12.41 -2.08
CA LEU A 209 -10.22 11.36 -2.75
C LEU A 209 -11.30 11.93 -3.67
N ASP A 210 -12.06 12.92 -3.20
CA ASP A 210 -13.14 13.56 -3.97
C ASP A 210 -12.62 14.45 -5.11
N LYS A 211 -11.32 14.78 -5.10
CA LYS A 211 -10.68 15.65 -6.10
C LYS A 211 -10.01 14.86 -7.22
N ALA A 212 -9.74 13.57 -6.99
CA ALA A 212 -9.02 12.75 -7.94
C ALA A 212 -9.90 12.28 -9.09
N ASP A 213 -9.35 12.25 -10.31
CA ASP A 213 -10.01 11.60 -11.45
C ASP A 213 -10.11 10.08 -11.20
N HIS A 214 -9.20 9.54 -10.38
CA HIS A 214 -9.24 8.17 -9.91
C HIS A 214 -8.45 8.01 -8.61
N VAL A 215 -8.95 7.16 -7.71
CA VAL A 215 -8.19 6.68 -6.56
C VAL A 215 -7.43 5.42 -6.97
N ALA A 216 -6.13 5.38 -6.73
CA ALA A 216 -5.25 4.25 -7.05
C ALA A 216 -4.68 3.67 -5.74
N PRO A 217 -5.34 2.67 -5.12
CA PRO A 217 -4.85 2.00 -3.92
C PRO A 217 -3.56 1.22 -4.13
N SER A 218 -3.17 1.03 -5.39
CA SER A 218 -1.91 0.43 -5.80
C SER A 218 -1.53 0.97 -7.18
N PHE A 219 -0.27 0.81 -7.58
CA PHE A 219 0.19 1.12 -8.93
C PHE A 219 -0.36 0.12 -9.96
N ASP A 220 -0.68 -1.10 -9.50
CA ASP A 220 -1.37 -2.12 -10.30
C ASP A 220 -2.72 -1.59 -10.82
N GLU A 221 -3.46 -0.86 -9.99
CA GLU A 221 -4.73 -0.22 -10.35
C GLU A 221 -4.56 0.82 -11.48
N PHE A 222 -3.51 1.64 -11.40
CA PHE A 222 -3.18 2.63 -12.41
C PHE A 222 -2.84 1.97 -13.75
N ILE A 223 -1.90 1.01 -13.74
CA ILE A 223 -1.46 0.30 -14.94
C ILE A 223 -2.64 -0.43 -15.60
N TYR A 224 -3.46 -1.12 -14.81
CA TYR A 224 -4.63 -1.83 -15.31
C TYR A 224 -5.63 -0.91 -16.00
N LYS A 225 -5.94 0.24 -15.40
CA LYS A 225 -6.87 1.23 -15.98
C LYS A 225 -6.37 1.75 -17.34
N HIS A 226 -5.06 1.84 -17.52
CA HIS A 226 -4.44 2.33 -18.76
C HIS A 226 -4.05 1.24 -19.76
N GLN A 227 -4.32 -0.05 -19.46
CA GLN A 227 -3.92 -1.18 -20.30
C GLN A 227 -2.40 -1.19 -20.58
N LEU A 228 -1.63 -0.80 -19.57
CA LEU A 228 -0.17 -0.79 -19.59
C LEU A 228 0.39 -2.17 -19.19
N PRO A 229 1.67 -2.50 -19.47
CA PRO A 229 2.28 -3.75 -19.02
C PRO A 229 2.25 -3.88 -17.50
N MET A 230 1.77 -5.01 -17.01
CA MET A 230 1.53 -5.28 -15.59
C MET A 230 2.10 -6.64 -15.21
N ALA A 231 2.71 -6.71 -14.03
CA ALA A 231 3.30 -7.94 -13.50
C ALA A 231 2.26 -8.98 -13.05
N ILE A 232 1.06 -8.53 -12.70
CA ILE A 232 -0.10 -9.37 -12.37
C ILE A 232 -1.21 -9.11 -13.39
N SER A 233 -2.09 -10.08 -13.67
CA SER A 233 -3.15 -9.93 -14.67
C SER A 233 -4.36 -9.11 -14.21
N TYR A 234 -4.53 -8.95 -12.90
CA TYR A 234 -5.64 -8.20 -12.32
C TYR A 234 -5.24 -7.58 -10.97
N PRO A 235 -5.58 -6.31 -10.70
CA PRO A 235 -5.22 -5.66 -9.43
C PRO A 235 -5.83 -6.37 -8.22
N LYS A 236 -5.00 -6.69 -7.21
CA LYS A 236 -5.44 -7.41 -6.01
C LYS A 236 -6.46 -6.61 -5.19
N ASN A 237 -6.38 -5.27 -5.20
CA ASN A 237 -7.35 -4.40 -4.52
C ASN A 237 -8.77 -4.51 -5.10
N ARG A 238 -8.94 -5.10 -6.30
CA ARG A 238 -10.25 -5.37 -6.91
C ARG A 238 -10.77 -6.78 -6.62
N ILE A 239 -9.97 -7.63 -5.96
CA ILE A 239 -10.34 -8.99 -5.57
C ILE A 239 -10.90 -8.90 -4.14
N LYS A 240 -12.20 -9.18 -4.01
CA LYS A 240 -12.90 -9.09 -2.73
C LYS A 240 -12.82 -10.41 -1.97
N VAL A 241 -12.33 -10.34 -0.74
CA VAL A 241 -12.26 -11.44 0.22
C VAL A 241 -13.35 -11.25 1.26
N LEU A 242 -14.26 -12.21 1.39
CA LEU A 242 -15.30 -12.21 2.44
C LEU A 242 -14.92 -13.21 3.52
N LEU A 243 -14.60 -12.74 4.72
CA LEU A 243 -14.28 -13.56 5.88
C LEU A 243 -15.49 -13.63 6.82
N LEU A 244 -15.99 -14.83 7.12
CA LEU A 244 -17.13 -15.04 8.00
C LEU A 244 -16.73 -15.71 9.33
N GLY A 245 -17.42 -15.34 10.40
CA GLY A 245 -17.39 -16.02 11.69
C GLY A 245 -16.09 -15.89 12.46
N ASP A 246 -15.53 -14.69 12.42
CA ASP A 246 -14.43 -14.22 13.27
C ASP A 246 -13.18 -15.13 13.23
N PRO A 247 -12.55 -15.30 12.05
CA PRO A 247 -11.26 -16.00 11.99
C PRO A 247 -10.19 -15.26 12.78
N HIS A 248 -9.08 -15.95 13.10
CA HIS A 248 -7.96 -15.33 13.80
C HIS A 248 -7.51 -14.03 13.09
N PRO A 249 -7.24 -12.91 13.79
CA PRO A 249 -6.93 -11.60 13.19
C PRO A 249 -5.83 -11.63 12.10
N LYS A 250 -4.77 -12.41 12.32
CA LYS A 250 -3.74 -12.71 11.30
C LYS A 250 -4.25 -13.14 9.92
N ALA A 251 -5.43 -13.73 9.81
CA ALA A 251 -6.01 -14.09 8.52
C ALA A 251 -6.36 -12.82 7.72
N GLU A 252 -7.06 -11.88 8.35
CA GLU A 252 -7.40 -10.59 7.76
C GLU A 252 -6.13 -9.78 7.48
N GLU A 253 -5.22 -9.67 8.45
CA GLU A 253 -3.93 -8.97 8.28
C GLU A 253 -3.18 -9.47 7.04
N LYS A 254 -3.05 -10.79 6.85
CA LYS A 254 -2.35 -11.35 5.68
C LYS A 254 -3.02 -11.01 4.35
N PHE A 255 -4.34 -11.00 4.28
CA PHE A 255 -5.01 -10.61 3.04
C PHE A 255 -4.85 -9.12 2.76
N ILE A 256 -4.91 -8.28 3.79
CA ILE A 256 -4.68 -6.84 3.67
C ILE A 256 -3.23 -6.57 3.23
N ASP A 257 -2.26 -7.20 3.88
CA ASP A 257 -0.82 -7.06 3.57
C ASP A 257 -0.50 -7.50 2.13
N GLU A 258 -1.20 -8.51 1.62
CA GLU A 258 -1.09 -8.95 0.23
C GLU A 258 -1.76 -7.99 -0.77
N GLY A 259 -2.59 -7.05 -0.31
CA GLY A 259 -3.26 -6.02 -1.10
C GLY A 259 -4.69 -6.35 -1.52
N TYR A 260 -5.36 -7.31 -0.88
CA TYR A 260 -6.75 -7.68 -1.18
C TYR A 260 -7.76 -6.74 -0.52
N HIS A 261 -8.95 -6.60 -1.11
CA HIS A 261 -10.06 -5.91 -0.45
C HIS A 261 -10.80 -6.88 0.48
N VAL A 262 -10.59 -6.73 1.79
CA VAL A 262 -11.14 -7.65 2.80
C VAL A 262 -12.40 -7.09 3.44
N GLN A 263 -13.43 -7.91 3.53
CA GLN A 263 -14.63 -7.68 4.32
C GLN A 263 -14.77 -8.79 5.34
N SER A 264 -14.57 -8.46 6.62
CA SER A 264 -14.77 -9.38 7.74
C SER A 264 -16.14 -9.18 8.39
N LEU A 265 -16.86 -10.28 8.62
CA LEU A 265 -18.11 -10.32 9.38
C LEU A 265 -17.96 -11.33 10.52
N SER A 266 -18.12 -10.89 11.76
CA SER A 266 -18.04 -11.79 12.92
C SER A 266 -19.19 -12.79 13.00
N GLN A 267 -20.28 -12.55 12.27
CA GLN A 267 -21.42 -13.45 12.18
C GLN A 267 -21.32 -14.41 11.00
N TRP A 268 -21.90 -15.60 11.18
CA TRP A 268 -22.20 -16.51 10.08
C TRP A 268 -23.42 -16.00 9.32
N LEU A 269 -23.42 -16.19 8.00
CA LEU A 269 -24.54 -15.81 7.15
C LEU A 269 -25.44 -17.01 6.88
N THR A 270 -26.74 -16.75 6.74
CA THR A 270 -27.67 -17.74 6.17
C THR A 270 -27.41 -17.91 4.67
N GLU A 271 -27.99 -18.95 4.07
CA GLU A 271 -27.85 -19.19 2.63
C GLU A 271 -28.39 -18.01 1.80
N GLU A 272 -29.51 -17.40 2.21
CA GLU A 272 -30.11 -16.24 1.52
C GLU A 272 -29.23 -15.00 1.60
N GLU A 273 -28.67 -14.72 2.79
CA GLU A 273 -27.76 -13.59 2.97
C GLU A 273 -26.45 -13.78 2.19
N LEU A 274 -25.92 -15.00 2.21
CA LEU A 274 -24.73 -15.37 1.45
C LEU A 274 -24.98 -15.26 -0.05
N TYR A 275 -26.14 -15.73 -0.52
CA TYR A 275 -26.54 -15.64 -1.93
C TYR A 275 -26.47 -14.20 -2.44
N GLU A 276 -26.93 -13.22 -1.65
CA GLU A 276 -26.83 -11.82 -2.06
C GLU A 276 -25.40 -11.28 -2.00
N LYS A 277 -24.65 -11.60 -0.95
CA LYS A 277 -23.28 -11.08 -0.76
C LYS A 277 -22.22 -11.70 -1.66
N VAL A 278 -22.39 -12.93 -2.13
CA VAL A 278 -21.35 -13.65 -2.88
C VAL A 278 -21.17 -13.15 -4.31
N LYS A 279 -22.11 -12.35 -4.84
CA LYS A 279 -22.14 -11.89 -6.25
C LYS A 279 -20.87 -11.13 -6.67
N ASP A 280 -20.27 -10.39 -5.75
CA ASP A 280 -19.07 -9.58 -5.98
C ASP A 280 -17.82 -10.11 -5.27
N VAL A 281 -17.91 -11.29 -4.64
CA VAL A 281 -16.83 -11.92 -3.88
C VAL A 281 -16.00 -12.82 -4.78
N SER A 282 -14.67 -12.72 -4.63
CA SER A 282 -13.72 -13.56 -5.35
C SER A 282 -13.11 -14.65 -4.48
N ILE A 283 -12.96 -14.39 -3.19
CA ILE A 283 -12.50 -15.38 -2.22
C ILE A 283 -13.49 -15.39 -1.05
N LEU A 284 -14.13 -16.52 -0.82
CA LEU A 284 -15.06 -16.71 0.29
C LEU A 284 -14.36 -17.54 1.36
N CYS A 285 -14.35 -17.07 2.60
CA CYS A 285 -13.89 -17.89 3.72
C CYS A 285 -15.03 -18.12 4.73
N VAL A 286 -15.35 -19.40 4.94
CA VAL A 286 -16.50 -19.85 5.72
C VAL A 286 -16.05 -20.86 6.77
N GLY A 287 -16.85 -21.02 7.82
CA GLY A 287 -16.77 -22.15 8.74
C GLY A 287 -18.01 -23.03 8.60
N ASN A 288 -18.11 -24.06 9.43
CA ASN A 288 -19.13 -25.11 9.31
C ASN A 288 -20.59 -24.61 9.45
N ASN A 289 -20.81 -23.41 9.99
CA ASN A 289 -22.14 -22.87 10.25
C ASN A 289 -22.77 -22.16 9.04
N THR A 290 -22.05 -22.00 7.94
CA THR A 290 -22.57 -21.38 6.71
C THR A 290 -22.59 -22.42 5.60
N GLN A 291 -23.77 -22.66 5.01
CA GLN A 291 -23.94 -23.62 3.91
C GLN A 291 -23.69 -22.94 2.56
N VAL A 292 -22.78 -23.50 1.78
CA VAL A 292 -22.44 -23.05 0.42
C VAL A 292 -23.00 -24.07 -0.57
N THR A 293 -24.27 -23.93 -0.89
CA THR A 293 -25.00 -24.83 -1.79
C THR A 293 -24.72 -24.53 -3.26
N GLN A 294 -25.08 -25.46 -4.17
CA GLN A 294 -25.06 -25.21 -5.62
C GLN A 294 -25.73 -23.89 -6.02
N LYS A 295 -26.82 -23.51 -5.35
CA LYS A 295 -27.55 -22.26 -5.62
C LYS A 295 -26.66 -21.04 -5.36
N VAL A 296 -25.90 -21.05 -4.26
CA VAL A 296 -24.96 -19.98 -3.91
C VAL A 296 -23.82 -19.93 -4.93
N VAL A 297 -23.21 -21.07 -5.23
CA VAL A 297 -22.07 -21.18 -6.16
C VAL A 297 -22.43 -20.67 -7.55
N ASN A 298 -23.57 -21.12 -8.11
CA ASN A 298 -24.04 -20.73 -9.44
C ASN A 298 -24.35 -19.22 -9.55
N ASN A 299 -24.65 -18.55 -8.44
CA ASN A 299 -24.88 -17.11 -8.41
C ASN A 299 -23.57 -16.31 -8.19
N ALA A 300 -22.49 -16.96 -7.79
CA ALA A 300 -21.21 -16.36 -7.45
C ALA A 300 -20.31 -16.17 -8.68
N ARG A 301 -20.66 -15.22 -9.56
CA ARG A 301 -20.01 -15.01 -10.88
C ARG A 301 -18.51 -14.68 -10.86
N ARG A 302 -17.97 -14.30 -9.70
CA ARG A 302 -16.57 -13.87 -9.55
C ARG A 302 -15.77 -14.77 -8.61
N LEU A 303 -16.41 -15.79 -8.05
CA LEU A 303 -15.81 -16.64 -7.04
C LEU A 303 -14.72 -17.50 -7.67
N LEU A 304 -13.53 -17.45 -7.09
CA LEU A 304 -12.36 -18.19 -7.53
C LEU A 304 -12.01 -19.29 -6.52
N ALA A 305 -12.19 -19.00 -5.24
CA ALA A 305 -11.83 -19.93 -4.18
C ALA A 305 -12.74 -19.82 -2.96
N ILE A 306 -12.93 -20.97 -2.29
CA ILE A 306 -13.57 -21.07 -0.98
C ILE A 306 -12.57 -21.64 0.01
N GLY A 307 -12.26 -20.90 1.06
CA GLY A 307 -11.50 -21.38 2.22
C GLY A 307 -12.44 -21.85 3.33
N VAL A 308 -12.34 -23.11 3.74
CA VAL A 308 -13.13 -23.66 4.84
C VAL A 308 -12.30 -23.74 6.11
N PHE A 309 -12.70 -22.97 7.12
CA PHE A 309 -12.15 -22.99 8.46
C PHE A 309 -12.81 -24.09 9.30
N GLY A 310 -12.49 -25.33 8.97
CA GLY A 310 -13.10 -26.51 9.59
C GLY A 310 -12.18 -27.71 9.57
N ILE A 311 -12.70 -28.84 10.05
CA ILE A 311 -12.01 -30.13 9.91
C ILE A 311 -12.23 -30.65 8.49
N GLU A 312 -13.44 -30.47 7.96
CA GLU A 312 -13.88 -30.95 6.65
C GLU A 312 -14.69 -29.86 5.96
N ALA A 313 -14.81 -29.96 4.64
CA ALA A 313 -15.59 -29.04 3.80
C ALA A 313 -17.01 -29.55 3.52
N THR A 314 -17.66 -30.20 4.49
CA THR A 314 -18.98 -30.85 4.31
C THR A 314 -20.12 -29.86 4.07
N ASN A 315 -19.91 -28.59 4.40
CA ASN A 315 -20.87 -27.50 4.22
C ASN A 315 -20.74 -26.81 2.85
N VAL A 316 -19.91 -27.34 1.95
CA VAL A 316 -19.67 -26.78 0.61
C VAL A 316 -20.00 -27.84 -0.43
N ASP A 317 -20.80 -27.46 -1.42
CA ASP A 317 -21.11 -28.28 -2.58
C ASP A 317 -19.91 -28.33 -3.53
N THR A 318 -19.06 -29.34 -3.37
CA THR A 318 -17.80 -29.47 -4.12
C THR A 318 -18.02 -29.78 -5.59
N ASP A 319 -19.11 -30.46 -5.95
CA ASP A 319 -19.43 -30.79 -7.33
C ASP A 319 -19.85 -29.53 -8.08
N ALA A 320 -20.72 -28.70 -7.47
CA ALA A 320 -21.07 -27.40 -8.02
C ALA A 320 -19.84 -26.48 -8.14
N CYS A 321 -18.93 -26.51 -7.16
CA CYS A 321 -17.68 -25.74 -7.23
C CYS A 321 -16.81 -26.19 -8.41
N LEU A 322 -16.66 -27.50 -8.62
CA LEU A 322 -15.90 -28.05 -9.73
C LEU A 322 -16.49 -27.63 -11.09
N GLU A 323 -17.82 -27.69 -11.23
CA GLU A 323 -18.52 -27.26 -12.45
C GLU A 323 -18.36 -25.76 -12.76
N ASN A 324 -18.07 -24.94 -11.74
CA ASN A 324 -17.90 -23.49 -11.85
C ASN A 324 -16.43 -23.03 -11.72
N ASP A 325 -15.46 -23.96 -11.81
CA ASP A 325 -14.02 -23.67 -11.67
C ASP A 325 -13.62 -23.00 -10.33
N VAL A 326 -14.38 -23.26 -9.26
CA VAL A 326 -14.13 -22.73 -7.91
C VAL A 326 -13.29 -23.73 -7.12
N VAL A 327 -12.12 -23.29 -6.64
CA VAL A 327 -11.22 -24.12 -5.83
C VAL A 327 -11.66 -24.14 -4.37
N VAL A 328 -11.86 -25.32 -3.79
CA VAL A 328 -12.16 -25.48 -2.36
C VAL A 328 -10.89 -25.85 -1.60
N LEU A 329 -10.51 -25.02 -0.63
CA LEU A 329 -9.35 -25.19 0.23
C LEU A 329 -9.80 -25.46 1.66
N ASN A 330 -9.23 -26.47 2.30
CA ASN A 330 -9.48 -26.77 3.71
C ASN A 330 -8.31 -26.30 4.57
N ALA A 331 -8.58 -25.68 5.72
CA ALA A 331 -7.59 -25.25 6.71
C ALA A 331 -7.72 -26.07 8.03
N PRO A 332 -7.25 -27.33 8.05
CA PRO A 332 -7.66 -28.32 9.06
C PRO A 332 -6.83 -28.27 10.34
N TYR A 333 -6.88 -27.19 11.13
CA TYR A 333 -6.11 -27.14 12.40
C TYR A 333 -6.77 -26.36 13.54
N ARG A 334 -8.02 -25.90 13.39
CA ARG A 334 -8.67 -25.03 14.39
C ARG A 334 -8.77 -25.69 15.77
N ASN A 335 -9.05 -27.01 15.83
CA ASN A 335 -9.35 -27.71 17.09
C ASN A 335 -8.24 -28.63 17.59
N THR A 336 -7.14 -28.78 16.85
CA THR A 336 -6.10 -29.78 17.17
C THR A 336 -5.55 -29.60 18.58
N ARG A 337 -5.25 -28.35 18.97
CA ARG A 337 -4.74 -28.05 20.32
C ARG A 337 -5.75 -28.36 21.42
N SER A 338 -7.00 -27.90 21.27
CA SER A 338 -8.05 -28.14 22.27
C SER A 338 -8.37 -29.62 22.43
N VAL A 339 -8.34 -30.40 21.34
CA VAL A 339 -8.52 -31.87 21.39
C VAL A 339 -7.37 -32.53 22.17
N VAL A 340 -6.12 -32.10 21.95
CA VAL A 340 -4.97 -32.60 22.71
C VAL A 340 -5.07 -32.24 24.19
N GLU A 341 -5.43 -31.00 24.51
CA GLU A 341 -5.61 -30.52 25.88
C GLU A 341 -6.71 -31.33 26.60
N LEU A 342 -7.85 -31.56 25.93
CA LEU A 342 -8.95 -32.37 26.46
C LEU A 342 -8.51 -33.84 26.67
N ALA A 343 -7.79 -34.42 25.71
CA ALA A 343 -7.31 -35.79 25.81
C ALA A 343 -6.36 -35.96 27.00
N ILE A 344 -5.39 -35.06 27.18
CA ILE A 344 -4.46 -35.07 28.31
C ILE A 344 -5.22 -34.86 29.63
N GLY A 345 -6.17 -33.93 29.66
CA GLY A 345 -7.02 -33.69 30.84
C GLY A 345 -7.79 -34.94 31.26
N ASN A 346 -8.39 -35.65 30.29
CA ASN A 346 -9.08 -36.91 30.52
C ASN A 346 -8.14 -38.01 31.02
N MET A 347 -6.93 -38.12 30.47
CA MET A 347 -5.93 -39.08 30.96
C MET A 347 -5.56 -38.84 32.42
N ILE A 348 -5.34 -37.58 32.81
CA ILE A 348 -5.03 -37.21 34.21
C ILE A 348 -6.22 -37.49 35.13
N ALA A 349 -7.44 -37.13 34.71
CA ALA A 349 -8.66 -37.38 35.47
C ALA A 349 -8.89 -38.87 35.75
N LEU A 350 -8.67 -39.72 34.74
CA LEU A 350 -8.74 -41.18 34.87
C LEU A 350 -7.65 -41.73 35.78
N LEU A 351 -6.38 -41.33 35.59
CA LEU A 351 -5.26 -41.77 36.43
C LEU A 351 -5.45 -41.43 37.91
N ARG A 352 -6.07 -40.28 38.20
CA ARG A 352 -6.34 -39.83 39.57
C ARG A 352 -7.70 -40.30 40.10
N GLN A 353 -8.45 -41.09 39.32
CA GLN A 353 -9.79 -41.58 39.68
C GLN A 353 -10.72 -40.45 40.15
N THR A 354 -10.60 -39.25 39.58
CA THR A 354 -11.26 -38.05 40.14
C THR A 354 -12.77 -38.19 40.15
N HIS A 355 -13.34 -38.86 39.14
CA HIS A 355 -14.78 -39.10 39.05
C HIS A 355 -15.28 -40.10 40.10
N GLU A 356 -14.50 -41.15 40.40
CA GLU A 356 -14.85 -42.13 41.44
C GLU A 356 -14.73 -41.52 42.82
N ARG A 357 -13.61 -40.83 43.12
CA ARG A 357 -13.39 -40.18 44.41
C ARG A 357 -14.43 -39.10 44.72
N ASN A 358 -14.86 -38.35 43.69
CA ASN A 358 -15.91 -37.37 43.85
C ASN A 358 -17.28 -38.02 44.15
N ARG A 359 -17.55 -39.20 43.56
CA ARG A 359 -18.80 -39.94 43.83
C ARG A 359 -18.79 -40.53 45.24
N GLU A 360 -17.72 -41.21 45.63
CA GLU A 360 -17.55 -41.76 47.00
C GLU A 360 -17.76 -40.68 48.06
N MET A 361 -17.16 -39.49 47.88
CA MET A 361 -17.31 -38.38 48.80
C MET A 361 -18.76 -37.85 48.92
N GLN A 362 -19.56 -37.96 47.86
CA GLN A 362 -20.97 -37.53 47.87
C GLN A 362 -21.89 -38.59 48.48
N GLU A 363 -21.52 -39.86 48.36
CA GLU A 363 -22.30 -40.99 48.89
C GLU A 363 -22.06 -41.24 50.39
N GLY A 364 -20.97 -40.70 50.95
CA GLY A 364 -20.68 -40.68 52.39
C GLY A 364 -19.54 -41.59 52.79
#